data_AF-A0A0D0DWW2-F1
#
_entry.id   AF-A0A0D0DWW2-F1
#
_cell.length_a   1.000
_cell.length_b   1.000
_cell.length_c   1.000
_cell.angle_alpha   90.00
_cell.angle_beta   90.00
_cell.angle_gamma   90.00
#
_symmetry.space_group_name_H-M   'P 1'
#
loop_
_entity.id
_entity.type
_entity.pdbx_description
1 polymer ?
#
loop_
_entity_poly.entity_id
_entity_poly.type
_entity_poly.pdbx_seq_one_letter_code
_entity_poly.pdbx_strand_id
1 'polypeptide(L)'
;HSTQYPILSHMTHDYHSIQGSSTPSERSFSQGGLTVTLLCNSLHPDTAQPLQLLKNSYSSGDLTAAAEALQWEAKSWTANVD
;
A
#
# COMPACT_ATOMS: atom_id res chain seq x y z
N HIS A 1 -24.72 -19.26 -2.50
CA HIS A 1 -25.76 -18.47 -1.82
C HIS A 1 -25.92 -17.05 -2.36
N SER A 2 -24.89 -16.41 -2.93
CA SER A 2 -24.97 -15.06 -3.53
C SER A 2 -26.01 -14.92 -4.64
N THR A 3 -26.18 -15.95 -5.47
CA THR A 3 -27.23 -16.00 -6.52
C THR A 3 -28.65 -16.16 -5.98
N GLN A 4 -28.80 -16.68 -4.75
CA GLN A 4 -30.09 -16.95 -4.13
C GLN A 4 -30.60 -15.74 -3.31
N TYR A 5 -29.67 -14.97 -2.72
CA TYR A 5 -29.96 -13.76 -1.96
C TYR A 5 -28.96 -12.64 -2.34
N PRO A 6 -29.09 -12.05 -3.53
CA PRO A 6 -28.11 -11.11 -4.06
C PRO A 6 -27.95 -9.88 -3.16
N ILE A 7 -29.07 -9.32 -2.67
CA ILE A 7 -29.07 -8.13 -1.80
C ILE A 7 -28.41 -8.44 -0.45
N LEU A 8 -28.77 -9.56 0.17
CA LEU A 8 -28.24 -9.96 1.49
C LEU A 8 -26.74 -10.29 1.41
N SER A 9 -26.32 -10.92 0.30
CA SER A 9 -24.92 -11.23 0.03
C SER A 9 -24.10 -9.96 -0.16
N HIS A 10 -24.68 -8.94 -0.81
CA HIS A 10 -24.02 -7.64 -0.99
C HIS A 10 -23.85 -6.92 0.35
N MET A 11 -24.93 -6.81 1.13
CA MET A 11 -24.88 -6.23 2.47
C MET A 11 -23.86 -6.96 3.36
N THR A 12 -23.85 -8.30 3.33
CA THR A 12 -22.90 -9.07 4.13
C THR A 12 -21.46 -8.77 3.72
N HIS A 13 -21.17 -8.58 2.43
CA HIS A 13 -19.84 -8.20 1.97
C HIS A 13 -19.45 -6.79 2.43
N ASP A 14 -20.39 -5.84 2.35
CA ASP A 14 -20.20 -4.47 2.82
C ASP A 14 -19.94 -4.44 4.34
N TYR A 15 -20.75 -5.16 5.13
CA TYR A 15 -20.58 -5.23 6.58
C TYR A 15 -19.34 -6.04 7.00
N HIS A 16 -18.94 -7.05 6.24
CA HIS A 16 -17.73 -7.83 6.54
C HIS A 16 -16.45 -7.04 6.30
N SER A 17 -16.49 -6.04 5.40
CA SER A 17 -15.38 -5.09 5.22
C SER A 17 -15.22 -4.12 6.40
N ILE A 18 -16.27 -3.94 7.21
CA ILE A 18 -16.21 -3.14 8.44
C ILE A 18 -15.57 -4.00 9.51
N GLN A 19 -14.27 -3.80 9.68
CA GLN A 19 -13.48 -4.47 10.68
C GLN A 19 -14.04 -4.21 12.09
N GLY A 20 -14.57 -5.24 12.74
CA GLY A 20 -15.12 -5.14 14.10
C GLY A 20 -14.07 -4.93 15.21
N SER A 21 -12.79 -4.81 14.84
CA SER A 21 -11.67 -4.60 15.75
C SER A 21 -10.73 -3.54 15.21
N SER A 22 -10.13 -2.74 16.09
CA SER A 22 -9.07 -1.80 15.71
C SER A 22 -7.74 -2.51 15.35
N THR A 23 -7.60 -3.80 15.65
CA THR A 23 -6.31 -4.51 15.66
C THR A 23 -5.55 -4.53 14.32
N PRO A 24 -6.16 -4.71 13.13
CA PRO A 24 -5.44 -4.57 11.86
C PRO A 24 -4.97 -3.15 11.55
N SER A 25 -5.76 -2.13 11.91
CA SER A 25 -5.34 -0.72 11.78
C SER A 25 -4.15 -0.45 12.70
N GLU A 26 -4.22 -0.92 13.93
CA GLU A 26 -3.15 -0.83 14.93
C GLU A 26 -1.86 -1.52 14.46
N ARG A 27 -1.97 -2.72 13.87
CA ARG A 27 -0.82 -3.44 13.30
C ARG A 27 -0.14 -2.63 12.19
N SER A 28 -0.91 -2.01 11.29
CA SER A 28 -0.35 -1.12 10.26
C SER A 28 0.32 0.12 10.87
N PHE A 29 -0.28 0.74 11.88
CA PHE A 29 0.30 1.88 12.57
C PHE A 29 1.58 1.52 13.35
N SER A 30 1.63 0.36 14.04
CA SER A 30 2.83 -0.10 14.74
C SER A 30 3.98 -0.43 13.78
N GLN A 31 3.68 -0.99 12.60
CA GLN A 31 4.68 -1.22 11.55
C GLN A 31 5.23 0.11 10.99
N GLY A 32 4.38 1.13 10.86
CA GLY A 32 4.81 2.49 10.53
C GLY A 32 5.69 3.09 11.64
N GLY A 33 5.30 2.95 12.91
CA GLY A 33 6.05 3.45 14.06
C GLY A 33 7.45 2.82 14.21
N LEU A 34 7.62 1.55 13.85
CA LEU A 34 8.96 0.93 13.78
C LEU A 34 9.86 1.60 12.74
N THR A 35 9.30 1.97 11.60
CA THR A 35 10.05 2.57 10.49
C THR A 35 10.34 4.05 10.73
N VAL A 36 9.37 4.79 11.28
CA VAL A 36 9.43 6.25 11.49
C VAL A 36 10.09 6.61 12.82
N THR A 37 9.82 5.87 13.89
CA THR A 37 10.20 6.25 15.25
C THR A 37 11.35 5.40 15.80
N LEU A 38 11.35 4.08 15.55
CA LEU A 38 12.33 3.18 16.18
C LEU A 38 13.69 3.13 15.47
N LEU A 39 13.71 3.39 14.15
CA LEU A 39 14.96 3.45 13.37
C LEU A 39 15.55 4.87 13.24
N CYS A 40 14.95 5.88 13.87
CA CYS A 40 15.37 7.29 13.75
C CYS A 40 15.56 7.78 12.29
N ASN A 41 14.88 7.14 11.34
CA ASN A 41 14.72 7.67 10.00
C ASN A 41 13.65 8.76 10.13
N SER A 42 14.05 9.98 10.47
CA SER A 42 13.21 11.18 10.46
C SER A 42 12.79 11.50 9.01
N LEU A 43 12.09 10.57 8.38
CA LEU A 43 11.46 10.75 7.10
C LEU A 43 10.33 11.74 7.33
N HIS A 44 10.33 12.80 6.53
CA HIS A 44 9.26 13.77 6.53
C HIS A 44 7.93 13.02 6.31
N PRO A 45 6.83 13.38 7.01
CA PRO A 45 5.53 12.72 6.83
C PRO A 45 5.11 12.65 5.35
N ASP A 46 5.44 13.68 4.57
CA ASP A 46 5.16 13.74 3.12
C ASP A 46 5.92 12.68 2.31
N THR A 47 7.02 12.13 2.81
CA THR A 47 7.78 11.05 2.16
C THR A 47 7.46 9.68 2.76
N ALA A 48 7.18 9.62 4.06
CA ALA A 48 6.86 8.37 4.75
C ALA A 48 5.54 7.75 4.25
N GLN A 49 4.51 8.56 4.01
CA GLN A 49 3.20 8.08 3.58
C GLN A 49 3.23 7.45 2.15
N PRO A 50 3.81 8.11 1.11
CA PRO A 50 3.96 7.50 -0.20
C PRO A 50 4.82 6.23 -0.19
N LEU A 51 5.87 6.17 0.62
CA LEU A 51 6.72 4.98 0.75
C LEU A 51 5.97 3.79 1.35
N GLN A 52 5.14 4.04 2.37
CA GLN A 52 4.33 2.99 2.97
C GLN A 52 3.25 2.49 2.00
N LEU A 53 2.68 3.37 1.16
CA LEU A 53 1.76 3.00 0.09
C LEU A 53 2.46 2.15 -0.97
N LEU A 54 3.65 2.56 -1.42
CA LEU A 54 4.47 1.82 -2.38
C LEU A 54 4.83 0.42 -1.85
N LYS A 55 5.23 0.33 -0.59
CA LYS A 55 5.49 -0.97 0.05
C LYS A 55 4.26 -1.87 0.04
N ASN A 56 3.10 -1.29 0.36
CA ASN A 56 1.84 -2.03 0.40
C ASN A 56 1.44 -2.53 -0.98
N SER A 57 1.56 -1.71 -2.03
CA SER A 57 1.18 -2.11 -3.39
C SER A 57 2.05 -3.26 -3.93
N TYR A 58 3.35 -3.30 -3.61
CA TYR A 58 4.18 -4.49 -3.90
C TYR A 58 3.76 -5.71 -3.10
N SER A 59 3.38 -5.53 -1.82
CA SER A 59 2.99 -6.64 -0.94
C SER A 59 1.63 -7.24 -1.32
N SER A 60 0.70 -6.41 -1.81
CA SER A 60 -0.62 -6.82 -2.32
C SER A 60 -0.55 -7.44 -3.72
N GLY A 61 0.56 -7.25 -4.45
CA GLY A 61 0.71 -7.68 -5.85
C GLY A 61 0.11 -6.71 -6.87
N ASP A 62 -0.39 -5.54 -6.43
CA ASP A 62 -0.89 -4.48 -7.32
C ASP A 62 0.24 -3.91 -8.19
N LEU A 63 1.45 -3.85 -7.62
CA LEU A 63 2.70 -3.59 -8.33
C LEU A 63 3.56 -4.85 -8.31
N THR A 64 4.18 -5.16 -9.44
CA THR A 64 5.12 -6.27 -9.56
C THR A 64 6.45 -5.75 -10.07
N ALA A 65 7.50 -5.89 -9.27
CA ALA A 65 8.85 -5.44 -9.62
C ALA A 65 9.35 -6.05 -10.94
N ALA A 66 8.93 -7.29 -11.25
CA ALA A 66 9.23 -7.93 -12.54
C ALA A 66 8.54 -7.24 -13.73
N ALA A 67 7.30 -6.74 -13.55
CA ALA A 67 6.58 -6.03 -14.60
C ALA A 67 7.17 -4.63 -14.83
N GLU A 68 7.58 -3.94 -13.77
CA GLU A 68 8.26 -2.64 -13.87
C GLU A 68 9.66 -2.77 -14.48
N ALA A 69 10.41 -3.82 -14.14
CA ALA A 69 11.72 -4.09 -14.74
C ALA A 69 11.65 -4.33 -16.25
N LEU A 70 10.56 -4.93 -16.74
CA LEU A 70 10.33 -5.13 -18.18
C LEU A 70 9.93 -3.84 -18.90
N GLN A 71 9.30 -2.90 -18.21
CA GLN A 71 8.88 -1.60 -18.75
C GLN A 71 9.94 -0.50 -18.56
N TRP A 72 11.01 -0.79 -17.83
CA TRP A 72 12.05 0.19 -17.54
C TRP A 72 12.81 0.56 -18.81
N GLU A 73 12.62 1.79 -19.28
CA GLU A 73 13.50 2.40 -20.29
C GLU A 73 14.64 3.15 -19.60
N ALA A 74 15.86 2.96 -20.12
CA ALA A 74 17.03 3.67 -19.64
C ALA A 74 16.85 5.18 -19.87
N LYS A 75 16.65 5.92 -18.78
CA LYS A 75 16.59 7.39 -18.85
C LYS A 75 17.95 7.90 -19.30
N SER A 76 18.05 8.36 -20.56
CA SER A 76 19.26 9.03 -21.05
C SER A 76 19.39 10.36 -20.32
N TRP A 77 20.38 10.46 -19.43
CA TRP A 77 20.74 11.73 -18.83
C TRP A 77 21.46 12.54 -19.92
N THR A 78 20.71 13.28 -20.74
CA THR A 78 21.29 14.37 -21.50
C THR A 78 21.63 15.45 -20.47
N ALA A 79 22.91 15.49 -20.07
CA ALA A 79 23.43 16.63 -19.35
C ALA A 79 23.21 17.86 -20.25
N ASN A 80 22.22 18.68 -19.91
CA ASN A 80 22.09 20.01 -20.49
C ASN A 80 23.32 20.79 -20.02
N VAL A 81 24.32 20.85 -20.88
CA VAL A 81 25.44 21.79 -20.79
C VAL A 81 24.91 23.09 -21.34
N ASP A 82 24.55 24.01 -20.43
CA ASP A 82 24.49 25.45 -20.68
C ASP A 82 25.42 26.15 -19.66
#